data_AF-A0A5C5W8I9-F1
#
_entry.id   AF-A0A5C5W8I9-F1
#
_cell.length_a   1.000
_cell.length_b   1.000
_cell.length_c   1.000
_cell.angle_alpha   90.00
_cell.angle_beta   90.00
_cell.angle_gamma   90.00
#
_symmetry.space_group_name_H-M   'P 1'
#
loop_
_entity.id
_entity.type
_entity.pdbx_description
1 polymer ?
#
loop_
_entity_poly.entity_id
_entity_poly.type
_entity_poly.pdbx_seq_one_letter_code
_entity_poly.pdbx_strand_id
1 'polypeptide(L)'
;MIAVVGVIPGDKLAGTALSGLGIVFTLGRKSDGVLESAARLDAPVHKNSLEYVGETHVYRIKGPNGTHKIGESAQGTRVRDGASIRGEQQARALQRETGDAYESQIRKTFPDKRSAREYETNLIERFRRMFGEDTLPGNKTNR
;
A
#
# COMPACT_ATOMS: atom_id res chain seq x y z
N MET A 1 55.52 25.53 -7.78
CA MET A 1 55.02 26.20 -6.56
C MET A 1 53.71 26.91 -6.90
N ILE A 2 52.68 26.63 -6.10
CA ILE A 2 51.61 27.53 -5.65
C ILE A 2 50.51 27.93 -6.66
N ALA A 3 49.30 27.43 -6.38
CA ALA A 3 48.02 27.98 -6.78
C ALA A 3 47.74 29.28 -6.01
N VAL A 4 47.13 30.27 -6.67
CA VAL A 4 46.56 31.44 -6.00
C VAL A 4 45.07 31.51 -6.30
N VAL A 5 44.28 31.32 -5.25
CA VAL A 5 42.83 31.56 -5.17
C VAL A 5 42.62 33.06 -5.03
N GLY A 6 41.84 33.66 -5.93
CA GLY A 6 41.46 35.07 -5.87
C GLY A 6 39.96 35.21 -5.56
N VAL A 7 39.65 35.93 -4.47
CA VAL A 7 38.31 36.39 -4.11
C VAL A 7 38.05 37.73 -4.80
N ILE A 8 36.95 37.87 -5.53
CA ILE A 8 36.52 39.13 -6.15
C ILE A 8 35.39 39.74 -5.30
N PRO A 9 35.57 40.94 -4.71
CA PRO A 9 34.50 41.67 -4.04
C PRO A 9 33.64 42.42 -5.06
N GLY A 10 32.35 42.56 -4.75
CA GLY A 10 31.35 43.10 -5.66
C GLY A 10 31.53 44.58 -5.98
N ASP A 11 31.37 44.92 -7.26
CA ASP A 11 30.46 45.98 -7.66
C ASP A 11 30.16 45.89 -9.16
N LYS A 12 28.86 45.94 -9.50
CA LYS A 12 28.26 46.25 -10.81
C LYS A 12 28.72 45.44 -12.04
N LEU A 13 27.91 44.46 -12.42
CA LEU A 13 27.75 44.10 -13.85
C LEU A 13 26.28 43.92 -14.21
N ALA A 14 25.94 44.57 -15.33
CA ALA A 14 24.70 44.52 -16.06
C ALA A 14 24.31 43.08 -16.44
N GLY A 15 23.01 42.86 -16.60
CA GLY A 15 22.44 41.55 -16.84
C GLY A 15 22.94 40.86 -18.10
N THR A 16 22.88 39.55 -18.10
CA THR A 16 22.27 38.72 -19.14
C THR A 16 22.25 37.27 -18.68
N ALA A 17 21.13 36.60 -19.00
CA ALA A 17 21.01 35.16 -19.22
C ALA A 17 21.18 34.23 -18.00
N LEU A 18 20.10 33.56 -17.61
CA LEU A 18 19.79 32.20 -18.06
C LEU A 18 18.61 31.65 -17.26
N SER A 19 17.51 31.45 -18.00
CA SER A 19 16.43 30.54 -17.64
C SER A 19 16.98 29.14 -17.41
N GLY A 20 16.71 28.56 -16.25
CA GLY A 20 16.88 27.13 -16.04
C GLY A 20 17.46 26.80 -14.67
N LEU A 21 16.71 25.99 -13.92
CA LEU A 21 17.13 25.30 -12.70
C LEU A 21 17.33 26.21 -11.47
N GLY A 22 16.22 26.49 -10.78
CA GLY A 22 16.23 27.12 -9.46
C GLY A 22 16.89 26.22 -8.42
N ILE A 23 18.22 26.31 -8.28
CA ILE A 23 18.92 25.95 -7.06
C ILE A 23 18.88 27.19 -6.17
N VAL A 24 17.87 27.25 -5.28
CA VAL A 24 17.79 28.32 -4.28
C VAL A 24 18.73 27.95 -3.12
N PHE A 25 19.90 28.58 -3.07
CA PHE A 25 20.73 28.65 -1.87
C PHE A 25 20.14 29.70 -0.92
N THR A 26 19.36 29.29 0.08
CA THR A 26 19.02 30.17 1.20
C THR A 26 20.16 30.20 2.21
N LEU A 27 20.86 31.34 2.24
CA LEU A 27 21.77 31.74 3.29
C LEU A 27 20.98 31.90 4.61
N GLY A 28 21.39 31.16 5.65
CA GLY A 28 20.69 31.14 6.93
C GLY A 28 20.58 32.52 7.59
N ARG A 29 19.38 32.85 8.06
CA ARG A 29 19.17 33.90 9.07
C ARG A 29 18.17 33.37 10.10
N LYS A 30 18.64 33.27 11.35
CA LYS A 30 17.83 33.00 12.54
C LYS A 30 16.55 33.83 12.52
N SER A 31 15.41 33.17 12.59
CA SER A 31 14.21 33.74 13.17
C SER A 31 13.45 32.62 13.87
N ASP A 32 13.30 32.80 15.16
CA ASP A 32 12.71 31.88 16.10
C ASP A 32 11.20 31.74 15.82
N GLY A 33 10.70 30.50 15.82
CA GLY A 33 9.34 30.21 16.31
C GLY A 33 8.11 30.46 15.44
N VAL A 34 8.16 30.39 14.09
CA VAL A 34 6.93 30.56 13.25
C VAL A 34 6.73 29.48 12.17
N LEU A 35 7.35 28.30 12.29
CA LEU A 35 7.23 27.21 11.29
C LEU A 35 6.68 25.89 11.85
N GLU A 36 5.77 25.94 12.82
CA GLU A 36 5.19 24.70 13.39
C GLU A 36 3.67 24.55 13.16
N SER A 37 3.09 25.22 12.16
CA SER A 37 1.64 25.13 11.93
C SER A 37 1.21 25.08 10.46
N ALA A 38 2.15 24.94 9.52
CA ALA A 38 1.80 24.67 8.13
C ALA A 38 1.81 23.15 7.89
N ALA A 39 0.60 22.57 7.83
CA ALA A 39 0.31 21.27 7.25
C ALA A 39 0.68 20.03 8.09
N ARG A 40 -0.08 19.76 9.16
CA ARG A 40 -0.49 18.37 9.40
C ARG A 40 -1.41 17.99 8.23
N LEU A 41 -0.84 17.60 7.10
CA LEU A 41 -1.59 16.88 6.07
C LEU A 41 -2.15 15.66 6.78
N ASP A 42 -3.48 15.54 6.87
CA ASP A 42 -4.12 14.36 7.42
C ASP A 42 -3.49 13.13 6.75
N ALA A 43 -2.86 12.29 7.57
CA ALA A 43 -2.23 11.08 7.06
C ALA A 43 -3.30 10.25 6.33
N PRO A 44 -3.00 9.71 5.13
CA PRO A 44 -3.99 8.94 4.39
C PRO A 44 -4.49 7.77 5.25
N VAL A 45 -5.82 7.60 5.30
CA VAL A 45 -6.47 6.53 6.06
C VAL A 45 -5.83 5.19 5.69
N HIS A 46 -5.40 4.45 6.70
CA HIS A 46 -4.73 3.18 6.49
C HIS A 46 -5.65 2.18 5.77
N LYS A 47 -5.12 1.44 4.78
CA LYS A 47 -5.86 0.49 3.90
C LYS A 47 -6.54 -0.71 4.60
N ASN A 48 -6.30 -0.86 5.90
CA ASN A 48 -6.98 -1.84 6.74
C ASN A 48 -8.15 -1.26 7.55
N SER A 49 -8.27 0.07 7.62
CA SER A 49 -9.38 0.75 8.28
C SER A 49 -10.67 0.57 7.47
N LEU A 50 -11.80 0.40 8.15
CA LEU A 50 -13.13 0.35 7.52
C LEU A 50 -13.54 1.69 6.89
N GLU A 51 -12.89 2.78 7.31
CA GLU A 51 -13.08 4.12 6.75
C GLU A 51 -12.30 4.32 5.45
N TYR A 52 -11.45 3.36 5.07
CA TYR A 52 -10.73 3.43 3.80
C TYR A 52 -11.71 3.37 2.63
N VAL A 53 -11.75 4.46 1.87
CA VAL A 53 -12.45 4.57 0.60
C VAL A 53 -11.44 4.35 -0.53
N GLY A 54 -11.66 3.31 -1.31
CA GLY A 54 -10.75 2.89 -2.37
C GLY A 54 -10.96 1.42 -2.74
N GLU A 55 -10.57 1.09 -3.97
CA GLU A 55 -10.78 -0.23 -4.53
C GLU A 55 -10.24 -1.32 -3.60
N THR A 56 -11.15 -2.22 -3.20
CA THR A 56 -10.88 -3.33 -2.32
C THR A 56 -11.48 -4.59 -2.91
N HIS A 57 -10.72 -5.66 -3.01
CA HIS A 57 -11.19 -6.94 -3.53
C HIS A 57 -11.19 -8.03 -2.46
N VAL A 58 -12.12 -8.96 -2.61
CA VAL A 58 -12.19 -10.20 -1.84
C VAL A 58 -11.59 -11.31 -2.70
N TYR A 59 -10.65 -12.05 -2.13
CA TYR A 59 -9.98 -13.19 -2.74
C TYR A 59 -10.18 -14.45 -1.91
N ARG A 60 -9.96 -15.60 -2.56
CA ARG A 60 -9.79 -16.89 -1.89
C ARG A 60 -8.41 -17.44 -2.17
N ILE A 61 -7.89 -18.23 -1.25
CA ILE A 61 -6.75 -19.10 -1.47
C ILE A 61 -7.29 -20.52 -1.60
N LYS A 62 -7.06 -21.14 -2.76
CA LYS A 62 -7.38 -22.54 -3.02
C LYS A 62 -6.13 -23.38 -2.73
N GLY A 63 -6.30 -24.44 -1.95
CA GLY A 63 -5.28 -25.45 -1.69
C GLY A 63 -5.72 -26.83 -2.20
N PRO A 64 -4.99 -27.90 -1.85
CA PRO A 64 -5.27 -29.26 -2.32
C PRO A 64 -6.66 -29.76 -1.90
N ASN A 65 -7.10 -29.41 -0.70
CA ASN A 65 -8.36 -29.87 -0.12
C ASN A 65 -9.54 -28.91 -0.35
N GLY A 66 -9.40 -27.92 -1.24
CA GLY A 66 -10.44 -26.93 -1.53
C GLY A 66 -10.07 -25.51 -1.10
N THR A 67 -11.04 -24.73 -0.63
CA THR A 67 -10.77 -23.34 -0.24
C THR A 67 -10.11 -23.31 1.13
N HIS A 68 -8.84 -22.92 1.19
CA HIS A 68 -8.08 -22.86 2.43
C HIS A 68 -8.39 -21.59 3.24
N LYS A 69 -8.57 -20.46 2.54
CA LYS A 69 -8.79 -19.14 3.15
C LYS A 69 -9.64 -18.24 2.27
N ILE A 70 -10.46 -17.40 2.89
CA ILE A 70 -11.07 -16.22 2.27
C ILE A 70 -10.53 -14.96 2.95
N GLY A 71 -10.28 -13.91 2.18
CA GLY A 71 -9.83 -12.63 2.74
C GLY A 71 -10.05 -11.46 1.78
N GLU A 72 -9.87 -10.26 2.30
CA GLU A 72 -10.04 -9.00 1.58
C GLU A 72 -8.73 -8.19 1.53
N SER A 73 -8.55 -7.34 0.52
CA SER A 73 -7.36 -6.51 0.37
C SER A 73 -7.61 -5.26 -0.45
N ALA A 74 -7.00 -4.15 -0.02
CA ALA A 74 -6.89 -2.89 -0.75
C ALA A 74 -5.44 -2.63 -1.25
N GLN A 75 -4.58 -3.66 -1.21
CA GLN A 75 -3.21 -3.56 -1.69
C GLN A 75 -3.13 -3.48 -3.22
N GLY A 76 -4.23 -3.81 -3.91
CA GLY A 76 -4.34 -3.81 -5.35
C GLY A 76 -4.08 -5.18 -5.98
N THR A 77 -4.24 -5.21 -7.30
CA THR A 77 -4.01 -6.37 -8.15
C THR A 77 -2.69 -6.24 -8.90
N ARG A 78 -2.12 -7.37 -9.30
CA ARG A 78 -0.92 -7.40 -10.12
C ARG A 78 -1.28 -7.02 -11.55
N VAL A 79 -0.52 -6.08 -12.13
CA VAL A 79 -0.80 -5.52 -13.45
C VAL A 79 -0.88 -6.58 -14.56
N ARG A 80 -0.06 -7.65 -14.51
CA ARG A 80 0.03 -8.63 -15.61
C ARG A 80 -1.19 -9.53 -15.76
N ASP A 81 -1.78 -9.96 -14.65
CA ASP A 81 -2.75 -11.06 -14.60
C ASP A 81 -3.95 -10.76 -13.70
N GLY A 82 -3.99 -9.58 -13.07
CA GLY A 82 -5.06 -9.18 -12.18
C GLY A 82 -5.08 -9.95 -10.85
N ALA A 83 -4.07 -10.76 -10.53
CA ALA A 83 -4.07 -11.52 -9.28
C ALA A 83 -3.92 -10.61 -8.05
N SER A 84 -4.58 -10.98 -6.95
CA SER A 84 -4.45 -10.28 -5.66
C SER A 84 -2.99 -10.32 -5.18
N ILE A 85 -2.33 -9.17 -5.01
CA ILE A 85 -0.94 -9.12 -4.53
C ILE A 85 -0.84 -9.77 -3.14
N ARG A 86 -1.72 -9.40 -2.22
CA ARG A 86 -1.77 -9.95 -0.86
C ARG A 86 -2.12 -11.44 -0.83
N GLY A 87 -3.04 -11.86 -1.69
CA GLY A 87 -3.47 -13.26 -1.77
C GLY A 87 -2.33 -14.14 -2.27
N GLU A 88 -1.63 -13.70 -3.31
CA GLU A 88 -0.49 -14.39 -3.89
C GLU A 88 0.71 -14.49 -2.94
N GLN A 89 0.98 -13.43 -2.17
CA GLN A 89 2.01 -13.47 -1.13
C GLN A 89 1.73 -14.56 -0.09
N GLN A 90 0.47 -14.70 0.33
CA GLN A 90 0.06 -15.73 1.28
C GLN A 90 0.04 -17.13 0.67
N ALA A 91 -0.46 -17.29 -0.57
CA ALA A 91 -0.45 -18.56 -1.27
C ALA A 91 0.99 -19.09 -1.44
N ARG A 92 1.93 -18.23 -1.85
CA ARG A 92 3.35 -18.58 -1.96
C ARG A 92 4.00 -18.89 -0.62
N ALA A 93 3.58 -18.21 0.46
CA ALA A 93 4.07 -18.52 1.80
C ALA A 93 3.61 -19.92 2.24
N LEU A 94 2.32 -20.23 2.05
CA LEU A 94 1.76 -21.55 2.34
C LEU A 94 2.41 -22.65 1.51
N GLN A 95 2.64 -22.40 0.22
CA GLN A 95 3.34 -23.36 -0.64
C GLN A 95 4.78 -23.62 -0.18
N ARG A 96 5.49 -22.58 0.28
CA ARG A 96 6.84 -22.74 0.84
C ARG A 96 6.85 -23.49 2.18
N GLU A 97 5.81 -23.32 2.98
CA GLU A 97 5.67 -23.94 4.30
C GLU A 97 5.27 -25.42 4.21
N THR A 98 4.36 -25.75 3.28
CA THR A 98 3.72 -27.08 3.21
C THR A 98 4.24 -27.94 2.07
N GLY A 99 4.81 -27.35 1.03
CA GLY A 99 5.17 -28.04 -0.21
C GLY A 99 4.01 -28.23 -1.20
N ASP A 100 2.76 -27.99 -0.78
CA ASP A 100 1.58 -28.18 -1.62
C ASP A 100 1.29 -26.98 -2.55
N ALA A 101 0.52 -27.24 -3.61
CA ALA A 101 0.09 -26.18 -4.52
C ALA A 101 -1.03 -25.32 -3.90
N TYR A 102 -0.80 -24.00 -3.86
CA TYR A 102 -1.78 -23.00 -3.46
C TYR A 102 -1.93 -21.91 -4.52
N GLU A 103 -3.16 -21.44 -4.73
CA GLU A 103 -3.49 -20.43 -5.73
C GLU A 103 -4.39 -19.35 -5.15
N SER A 104 -4.11 -18.08 -5.42
CA SER A 104 -5.01 -16.98 -5.06
C SER A 104 -5.93 -16.59 -6.20
N GLN A 105 -7.23 -16.49 -5.93
CA GLN A 105 -8.24 -16.08 -6.91
C GLN A 105 -9.11 -14.95 -6.37
N ILE A 106 -9.24 -13.87 -7.15
CA ILE A 106 -10.19 -12.80 -6.84
C ILE A 106 -11.62 -13.31 -7.07
N ARG A 107 -12.51 -12.99 -6.14
CA ARG A 107 -13.93 -13.37 -6.17
C ARG A 107 -14.81 -12.20 -6.57
N LYS A 108 -14.53 -11.01 -6.02
CA LYS A 108 -15.27 -9.78 -6.31
C LYS A 108 -14.45 -8.55 -5.90
N THR A 109 -14.66 -7.45 -6.59
CA THR A 109 -14.07 -6.14 -6.28
C THR A 109 -15.16 -5.17 -5.85
N PHE A 110 -14.81 -4.25 -4.96
CA PHE A 110 -15.70 -3.27 -4.33
C PHE A 110 -15.02 -1.89 -4.32
N PRO A 111 -15.81 -0.81 -4.33
CA PRO A 111 -15.26 0.56 -4.31
C PRO A 111 -14.71 0.98 -2.94
N ASP A 112 -15.01 0.24 -1.88
CA ASP A 112 -14.65 0.59 -0.51
C ASP A 112 -14.38 -0.65 0.37
N LYS A 113 -13.69 -0.42 1.49
CA LYS A 113 -13.28 -1.49 2.41
C LYS A 113 -14.45 -2.13 3.15
N ARG A 114 -15.47 -1.35 3.49
CA ARG A 114 -16.62 -1.79 4.28
C ARG A 114 -17.44 -2.82 3.50
N SER A 115 -17.81 -2.50 2.27
CA SER A 115 -18.53 -3.39 1.36
C SER A 115 -17.78 -4.70 1.14
N ALA A 116 -16.46 -4.63 0.95
CA ALA A 116 -15.63 -5.83 0.79
C ALA A 116 -15.60 -6.69 2.07
N ARG A 117 -15.51 -6.06 3.24
CA ARG A 117 -15.52 -6.75 4.54
C ARG A 117 -16.85 -7.45 4.79
N GLU A 118 -17.97 -6.77 4.56
CA GLU A 118 -19.31 -7.35 4.72
C GLU A 118 -19.50 -8.56 3.80
N TYR A 119 -19.07 -8.46 2.54
CA TYR A 119 -19.10 -9.59 1.62
C TYR A 119 -18.19 -10.74 2.06
N GLU A 120 -16.97 -10.45 2.52
CA GLU A 120 -16.04 -11.44 3.07
C GLU A 120 -16.68 -12.23 4.21
N THR A 121 -17.26 -11.53 5.20
CA THR A 121 -17.94 -12.14 6.35
C THR A 121 -19.07 -13.06 5.91
N ASN A 122 -20.01 -12.55 5.09
CA ASN A 122 -21.12 -13.34 4.58
C ASN A 122 -20.67 -14.57 3.79
N LEU A 123 -19.57 -14.45 3.03
CA LEU A 123 -19.02 -15.56 2.27
C LEU A 123 -18.40 -16.63 3.17
N ILE A 124 -17.67 -16.23 4.22
CA ILE A 124 -17.08 -17.14 5.22
C ILE A 124 -18.19 -17.91 5.94
N GLU A 125 -19.20 -17.21 6.45
CA GLU A 125 -20.34 -17.83 7.14
C GLU A 125 -21.09 -18.82 6.25
N ARG A 126 -21.33 -18.44 4.99
CA ARG A 126 -21.97 -19.34 4.03
C ARG A 126 -21.14 -20.59 3.78
N PHE A 127 -19.81 -20.46 3.63
CA PHE A 127 -18.93 -21.61 3.45
C PHE A 127 -18.97 -22.56 4.65
N ARG A 128 -18.92 -22.02 5.86
CA ARG A 128 -19.02 -22.82 7.10
C ARG A 128 -20.36 -23.51 7.24
N ARG A 129 -21.46 -22.83 6.91
CA ARG A 129 -22.80 -23.43 6.92
C ARG A 129 -22.95 -24.57 5.91
N MET A 130 -22.33 -24.44 4.73
CA MET A 130 -22.47 -25.42 3.65
C MET A 130 -21.54 -26.63 3.81
N PHE A 131 -20.33 -26.43 4.32
CA PHE A 131 -19.26 -27.43 4.27
C PHE A 131 -18.68 -27.76 5.65
N GLY A 132 -19.21 -27.17 6.73
CA GLY A 132 -18.76 -27.35 8.11
C GLY A 132 -17.81 -26.23 8.59
N GLU A 133 -17.77 -26.03 9.91
CA GLU A 133 -17.01 -24.95 10.57
C GLU A 133 -15.50 -24.97 10.23
N ASP A 134 -14.93 -26.16 10.08
CA ASP A 134 -13.49 -26.37 9.83
C ASP A 134 -13.07 -26.22 8.36
N THR A 135 -14.00 -25.90 7.45
CA THR A 135 -13.73 -25.79 6.00
C THR A 135 -12.72 -24.70 5.64
N LEU A 136 -12.53 -23.68 6.48
CA LEU A 136 -11.64 -22.55 6.22
C LEU A 136 -10.48 -22.52 7.23
N PRO A 137 -9.55 -23.48 7.19
CA PRO A 137 -8.50 -23.63 8.19
C PRO A 137 -7.55 -22.41 8.27
N GLY A 138 -7.43 -21.63 7.19
CA GLY A 138 -6.63 -20.40 7.16
C GLY A 138 -7.30 -19.18 7.80
N ASN A 139 -8.59 -19.26 8.16
CA ASN A 139 -9.34 -18.21 8.87
C ASN A 139 -9.35 -18.53 10.37
N LYS A 140 -8.22 -18.26 11.05
CA LYS A 140 -7.93 -18.64 12.45
C LYS A 140 -8.85 -18.04 13.53
N THR A 141 -9.65 -17.04 13.20
CA THR A 141 -10.63 -16.46 14.12
C THR A 141 -12.03 -16.60 13.53
N ASN A 142 -12.97 -17.04 14.35
CA ASN A 142 -14.37 -16.72 14.14
C ASN A 142 -14.49 -15.21 14.35
N ARG A 143 -14.90 -14.49 13.30
CA ARG A 143 -15.12 -13.06 13.35
C ARG A 143 -16.55 -12.76 13.76
#